data_AF-A0A6G3X5S7-F1
#
_entry.id   AF-A0A6G3X5S7-F1
#
_cell.length_a   1.000
_cell.length_b   1.000
_cell.length_c   1.000
_cell.angle_alpha   90.00
_cell.angle_beta   90.00
_cell.angle_gamma   90.00
#
_symmetry.space_group_name_H-M   'P 1'
#
loop_
_entity.id
_entity.type
_entity.pdbx_description
1 polymer ?
#
loop_
_entity_poly.entity_id
_entity_poly.type
_entity_poly.pdbx_seq_one_letter_code
_entity_poly.pdbx_strand_id
1 'polypeptide(L)'
;TPYDGLENSFWPRPDVEDEDSMEVEAGASAPVDVTIDVALPQNVSLWDEDTSGHEHLGSFQIEDGDLGQGSLAKLAKNDSQGSAYYVTYRVD
;
A
#
# COMPACT_ATOMS: atom_id res chain seq x y z
N THR A 1 17.95 1.14 -2.33
CA THR A 1 17.57 -0.17 -1.77
C THR A 1 16.28 0.05 -1.02
N PRO A 2 15.23 -0.76 -1.19
CA PRO A 2 14.06 -0.66 -0.33
C PRO A 2 14.54 -0.81 1.12
N TYR A 3 14.15 0.13 1.98
CA TYR A 3 14.50 0.17 3.39
C TYR A 3 13.94 -1.07 4.08
N ASP A 4 14.66 -1.61 5.07
CA ASP A 4 14.45 -2.94 5.67
C ASP A 4 13.18 -2.96 6.56
N GLY A 5 12.01 -2.81 5.94
CA GLY A 5 10.75 -3.28 6.49
C GLY A 5 10.67 -4.80 6.37
N LEU A 6 9.71 -5.42 7.07
CA LEU A 6 9.41 -6.86 7.00
C LEU A 6 9.50 -7.39 5.56
N GLU A 7 9.97 -8.63 5.36
CA GLU A 7 10.11 -9.22 4.01
C GLU A 7 8.91 -8.93 3.11
N ASN A 8 9.17 -8.39 1.90
CA ASN A 8 8.16 -7.96 0.92
C ASN A 8 7.31 -6.74 1.32
N SER A 9 7.83 -5.88 2.21
CA SER A 9 7.21 -4.61 2.59
C SER A 9 8.00 -3.42 2.06
N PHE A 10 7.29 -2.31 1.83
CA PHE A 10 7.87 -1.06 1.36
C PHE A 10 7.26 0.09 2.15
N TRP A 11 8.11 0.96 2.69
CA TRP A 11 7.67 2.21 3.29
C TRP A 11 7.53 3.29 2.22
N PRO A 12 6.44 4.08 2.24
CA PRO A 12 6.27 5.21 1.32
C PRO A 12 7.24 6.34 1.69
N ARG A 13 8.49 6.25 1.20
CA ARG A 13 9.51 7.31 0.96
C ARG A 13 10.93 6.71 0.99
N PRO A 14 11.68 6.70 -0.12
CA PRO A 14 13.07 6.24 -0.13
C PRO A 14 14.10 7.34 0.21
N ASP A 15 13.69 8.59 0.44
CA ASP A 15 14.57 9.78 0.41
C ASP A 15 14.61 10.65 1.67
N VAL A 16 13.94 10.26 2.77
CA VAL A 16 13.92 11.05 4.02
C VAL A 16 14.50 10.23 5.16
N GLU A 17 15.61 10.68 5.74
CA GLU A 17 16.42 9.91 6.70
C GLU A 17 15.91 9.93 8.15
N ASP A 18 14.92 10.77 8.52
CA ASP A 18 14.69 11.08 9.96
C ASP A 18 13.22 11.19 10.44
N GLU A 19 12.20 10.93 9.61
CA GLU A 19 10.81 10.81 10.09
C GLU A 19 10.10 9.63 9.40
N ASP A 20 10.13 8.47 10.07
CA ASP A 20 9.71 7.13 9.58
C ASP A 20 8.21 6.95 9.31
N SER A 21 7.42 8.02 9.32
CA SER A 21 5.98 7.94 9.12
C SER A 21 5.45 9.14 8.35
N MET A 22 4.32 8.94 7.68
CA MET A 22 3.60 10.00 7.00
C MET A 22 2.21 10.08 7.60
N GLU A 23 1.88 11.23 8.17
CA GLU A 23 0.52 11.50 8.63
C GLU A 23 -0.40 11.67 7.43
N VAL A 24 -1.45 10.84 7.35
CA VAL A 24 -2.46 10.89 6.30
C VAL A 24 -3.82 11.13 6.95
N GLU A 25 -4.30 12.35 6.80
CA GLU A 25 -5.61 12.77 7.29
C GLU A 25 -6.76 12.09 6.54
N ALA A 26 -7.93 12.04 7.17
CA ALA A 26 -9.13 11.49 6.54
C ALA A 26 -9.47 12.24 5.24
N GLY A 27 -9.54 11.50 4.13
CA GLY A 27 -9.80 12.06 2.80
C GLY A 27 -8.58 12.64 2.09
N ALA A 28 -7.40 12.63 2.73
CA ALA A 28 -6.15 12.91 2.06
C ALA A 28 -5.72 11.73 1.17
N SER A 29 -4.76 11.99 0.29
CA SER A 29 -4.11 10.97 -0.53
C SER A 29 -2.62 11.14 -0.42
N ALA A 30 -1.89 10.03 -0.45
CA ALA A 30 -0.45 10.07 -0.37
C ALA A 30 0.18 9.13 -1.42
N PRO A 31 1.19 9.61 -2.16
CA PRO A 31 1.90 8.77 -3.11
C PRO A 31 2.83 7.80 -2.36
N VAL A 32 2.81 6.53 -2.79
CA VAL A 32 3.72 5.49 -2.28
C VAL A 32 4.95 5.35 -3.19
N ASP A 33 4.84 5.72 -4.47
CA ASP A 33 5.92 5.72 -5.47
C ASP A 33 6.74 4.42 -5.54
N VAL A 34 6.07 3.28 -5.37
CA VAL A 34 6.65 1.94 -5.48
C VAL A 34 6.20 1.26 -6.77
N THR A 35 7.15 0.62 -7.45
CA THR A 35 6.90 -0.31 -8.55
C THR A 35 7.28 -1.72 -8.11
N ILE A 36 6.36 -2.67 -8.26
CA ILE A 36 6.58 -4.09 -7.99
C ILE A 36 6.35 -4.91 -9.25
N ASP A 37 7.18 -5.93 -9.46
CA ASP A 37 6.97 -6.91 -10.52
C ASP A 37 5.93 -7.94 -10.05
N VAL A 38 4.83 -8.07 -10.80
CA VAL A 38 3.74 -9.00 -10.49
C VAL A 38 3.62 -10.04 -11.60
N ALA A 39 3.92 -11.30 -11.30
CA ALA A 39 3.86 -12.39 -12.28
C ALA A 39 2.55 -13.21 -12.24
N LEU A 40 1.81 -13.11 -11.13
CA LEU A 40 0.57 -13.83 -10.82
C LEU A 40 -0.32 -12.93 -9.97
N PRO A 41 -1.61 -13.27 -9.76
CA PRO A 41 -2.47 -12.55 -8.84
C PRO A 41 -1.80 -12.38 -7.47
N GLN A 42 -1.74 -11.15 -6.99
CA GLN A 42 -0.99 -10.78 -5.79
C GLN A 42 -1.90 -10.09 -4.80
N ASN A 43 -1.88 -10.54 -3.54
CA ASN A 43 -2.52 -9.80 -2.46
C ASN A 43 -1.60 -8.67 -2.01
N VAL A 44 -2.14 -7.47 -1.92
CA VAL A 44 -1.48 -6.27 -1.40
C VAL A 44 -2.21 -5.86 -0.13
N SER A 45 -1.45 -5.63 0.94
CA SER A 45 -1.98 -5.20 2.22
C SER A 45 -1.38 -3.86 2.62
N LEU A 46 -2.22 -2.99 3.14
CA LEU A 46 -1.83 -1.73 3.75
C LEU A 46 -1.70 -1.94 5.25
N TRP A 47 -0.66 -1.36 5.82
CA TRP A 47 -0.35 -1.41 7.24
C TRP A 47 0.02 -0.04 7.73
N ASP A 48 -0.43 0.29 8.93
CA ASP A 48 0.09 1.40 9.72
C ASP A 48 1.14 0.83 10.69
N GLU A 49 2.24 1.54 10.87
CA GLU A 49 3.22 1.22 11.92
C GLU A 49 3.43 2.46 12.76
N ASP A 50 3.19 2.29 14.06
CA ASP A 50 3.53 3.29 15.06
C ASP A 50 4.11 2.60 16.31
N THR A 51 4.29 3.38 17.38
CA THR A 51 4.80 2.83 18.66
C THR A 51 3.90 1.77 19.32
N SER A 52 2.66 1.62 18.86
CA SER A 52 1.70 0.59 19.32
C SER A 52 1.81 -0.72 18.53
N GLY A 53 2.52 -0.73 17.40
CA GLY A 53 2.82 -1.90 16.58
C GLY A 53 2.30 -1.77 15.14
N HIS A 54 2.23 -2.91 14.44
CA HIS A 54 1.70 -2.94 13.07
C HIS A 54 0.18 -3.16 13.08
N GLU A 55 -0.57 -2.20 12.54
CA GLU A 55 -2.01 -2.26 12.40
C GLU A 55 -2.41 -2.54 10.94
N HIS A 56 -3.23 -3.57 10.72
CA HIS A 56 -3.71 -3.92 9.37
C HIS A 56 -4.82 -2.96 8.93
N LEU A 57 -4.54 -2.12 7.94
CA LEU A 57 -5.52 -1.14 7.42
C LEU A 57 -6.48 -1.73 6.38
N GLY A 58 -6.08 -2.79 5.71
CA GLY A 58 -6.90 -3.46 4.70
C GLY A 58 -6.07 -4.13 3.63
N SER A 59 -6.73 -4.92 2.78
CA SER A 59 -6.09 -5.61 1.67
C SER A 59 -6.94 -5.54 0.42
N PHE A 60 -6.27 -5.65 -0.72
CA PHE A 60 -6.90 -5.86 -2.02
C PHE A 60 -6.07 -6.85 -2.83
N GLN A 61 -6.69 -7.43 -3.86
CA GLN A 61 -6.02 -8.36 -4.75
C GLN A 61 -5.79 -7.70 -6.11
N ILE A 62 -4.57 -7.80 -6.62
CA ILE A 62 -4.30 -7.63 -8.05
C ILE A 62 -4.67 -8.96 -8.73
N GLU A 63 -5.53 -8.90 -9.73
CA GLU A 63 -6.08 -10.07 -10.43
C GLU A 63 -5.54 -10.14 -11.86
N ASP A 64 -5.63 -11.31 -12.51
CA ASP A 64 -5.20 -11.48 -13.91
C ASP A 64 -5.92 -10.51 -14.87
N GLY A 65 -7.17 -10.17 -14.55
CA GLY A 65 -7.98 -9.23 -15.33
C GLY A 65 -7.53 -7.76 -15.22
N ASP A 66 -6.67 -7.42 -14.26
CA ASP A 66 -6.12 -6.08 -14.08
C ASP A 66 -4.96 -5.81 -15.05
N LEU A 67 -4.33 -6.86 -15.57
CA LEU A 67 -3.16 -6.75 -16.44
C LEU A 67 -3.48 -6.03 -17.75
N GLY A 68 -2.67 -5.04 -18.11
CA GLY A 68 -2.83 -4.24 -19.32
C GLY A 68 -4.02 -3.27 -19.33
N GLN A 69 -4.72 -3.09 -18.21
CA GLN A 69 -5.81 -2.12 -18.09
C GLN A 69 -5.32 -0.68 -17.85
N GLY A 70 -4.01 -0.48 -17.61
CA GLY A 70 -3.46 0.82 -17.28
C GLY A 70 -3.78 1.23 -15.85
N SER A 71 -4.40 2.40 -15.65
CA SER A 71 -4.72 2.93 -14.32
C SER A 71 -5.97 2.31 -13.73
N LEU A 72 -5.84 1.78 -12.52
CA LEU A 72 -6.89 1.11 -11.77
C LEU A 72 -7.03 1.70 -10.37
N ALA A 73 -8.20 1.48 -9.76
CA ALA A 73 -8.46 1.79 -8.36
C ALA A 73 -9.18 0.61 -7.69
N LYS A 74 -8.65 0.14 -6.57
CA LYS A 74 -9.28 -0.89 -5.73
C LYS A 74 -9.49 -0.40 -4.31
N LEU A 75 -10.52 -0.91 -3.65
CA LEU A 75 -10.81 -0.61 -2.26
C LEU A 75 -10.12 -1.63 -1.36
N ALA A 76 -9.16 -1.19 -0.55
CA ALA A 76 -8.62 -1.97 0.55
C ALA A 76 -9.44 -1.66 1.80
N LYS A 77 -10.02 -2.68 2.44
CA LYS A 77 -10.89 -2.49 3.61
C LYS A 77 -10.49 -3.43 4.73
N ASN A 78 -10.58 -2.95 5.97
CA ASN A 78 -10.64 -3.79 7.15
C ASN A 78 -11.95 -3.54 7.91
N ASP A 79 -12.85 -4.53 7.91
CA ASP A 79 -14.16 -4.44 8.57
C ASP A 79 -14.07 -4.40 10.11
N SER A 80 -13.04 -5.02 10.71
CA SER A 80 -12.92 -5.07 12.18
C SER A 80 -12.51 -3.73 12.77
N GLN A 81 -11.75 -2.94 12.01
CA GLN A 81 -11.30 -1.59 12.38
C GLN A 81 -12.13 -0.48 11.74
N GLY A 82 -12.97 -0.80 10.74
CA GLY A 82 -13.79 0.18 10.04
C GLY A 82 -13.01 1.09 9.10
N SER A 83 -11.82 0.68 8.68
CA SER A 83 -10.94 1.43 7.79
C SER A 83 -11.17 1.06 6.32
N ALA A 84 -11.01 2.04 5.43
CA ALA A 84 -11.22 1.88 3.99
C ALA A 84 -10.35 2.87 3.21
N TYR A 85 -9.55 2.35 2.29
CA TYR A 85 -8.61 3.13 1.47
C TYR A 85 -8.80 2.81 -0.01
N TYR A 86 -8.89 3.84 -0.83
CA TYR A 86 -8.78 3.69 -2.28
C TYR A 86 -7.31 3.61 -2.66
N VAL A 87 -6.88 2.47 -3.20
CA VAL A 87 -5.54 2.27 -3.73
C VAL A 87 -5.59 2.44 -5.24
N THR A 88 -4.89 3.46 -5.73
CA THR A 88 -4.71 3.69 -7.17
C THR A 88 -3.35 3.15 -7.60
N TYR A 89 -3.33 2.33 -8.64
CA TYR A 89 -2.11 1.76 -9.20
C TYR A 89 -2.19 1.71 -10.72
N ARG A 90 -1.06 1.49 -11.37
CA ARG A 90 -0.97 1.31 -12.81
C ARG A 90 -0.35 -0.05 -13.10
N VAL A 91 -0.96 -0.78 -14.03
CA VAL A 91 -0.40 -2.00 -14.60
C VAL A 91 -0.11 -1.75 -16.06
N ASP A 92 1.16 -1.87 -16.44
CA ASP A 92 1.65 -1.74 -17.81
C ASP A 92 1.78 -3.09 -18.51
#